data_AF-A0A535XEV9-F1
#
_entry.id   AF-A0A535XEV9-F1
#
_cell.length_a   1.000
_cell.length_b   1.000
_cell.length_c   1.000
_cell.angle_alpha   90.00
_cell.angle_beta   90.00
_cell.angle_gamma   90.00
#
_symmetry.space_group_name_H-M   'P 1'
#
loop_
_entity.id
_entity.type
_entity.pdbx_description
1 polymer ?
#
loop_
_entity_poly.entity_id
_entity_poly.type
_entity_poly.pdbx_seq_one_letter_code
_entity_poly.pdbx_strand_id
1 'polypeptide(L)'
;MLTALAVLGGIALVVALFMQRGRDGIDLSLGGLTRVYLYLASLAGVIVFTIGLAGVLSYVLAAAFGLDVVYGGPRPQIQPAQPFPVCAPGTPCPPFTPPPIQPFPDDRVRQQGDDLVRGLTFLVFGGLFFGAHWWARRALAVTSERATPLYRAYLILGTVIFGIATIALLPMGIYQALSFAIVPATQFTFRSGAGDALSGGLAALPIWLTFLWLVQRTLRTTSTTQPAVA
;
A
#
# COMPACT_ATOMS: atom_id res chain seq x y z
N MET A 1 1.69 -0.78 11.20
CA MET A 1 2.35 0.47 11.66
C MET A 1 3.88 0.40 11.54
N LEU A 2 4.52 -0.69 11.98
CA LEU A 2 5.98 -0.88 11.86
C LEU A 2 6.50 -0.82 10.42
N THR A 3 5.78 -1.39 9.45
CA THR A 3 6.13 -1.31 8.02
C THR A 3 6.07 0.12 7.48
N ALA A 4 5.04 0.90 7.85
CA ALA A 4 4.94 2.31 7.48
C ALA A 4 6.06 3.15 8.11
N LEU A 5 6.41 2.88 9.37
CA LEU A 5 7.53 3.54 10.05
C LEU A 5 8.89 3.14 9.47
N ALA A 6 9.07 1.88 9.06
CA ALA A 6 10.28 1.41 8.42
C ALA A 6 10.45 2.01 7.02
N VAL A 7 9.36 2.15 6.25
CA VAL A 7 9.37 2.84 4.95
C VAL A 7 9.69 4.33 5.15
N LEU A 8 9.05 5.01 6.11
CA LEU A 8 9.33 6.41 6.42
C LEU A 8 10.77 6.61 6.93
N GLY A 9 11.28 5.69 7.76
CA GLY A 9 12.66 5.71 8.26
C GLY A 9 13.69 5.45 7.16
N GLY A 10 13.40 4.52 6.25
CA GLY A 10 14.23 4.26 5.06
C GLY A 10 14.26 5.45 4.10
N ILE A 11 13.10 6.07 3.88
CA ILE A 11 13.00 7.32 3.09
C ILE A 11 13.82 8.43 3.74
N ALA A 12 13.67 8.63 5.05
CA ALA A 12 14.43 9.64 5.79
C ALA A 12 15.94 9.37 5.73
N LEU A 13 16.37 8.10 5.83
CA LEU A 13 17.77 7.71 5.72
C LEU A 13 18.32 7.98 4.32
N VAL A 14 17.60 7.61 3.27
CA VAL A 14 18.01 7.86 1.87
C VAL A 14 18.11 9.35 1.59
N VAL A 15 17.13 10.14 2.05
CA VAL A 15 17.15 11.60 1.95
C VAL A 15 18.34 12.17 2.73
N ALA A 16 18.59 11.72 3.96
CA ALA A 16 19.71 12.19 4.78
C ALA A 16 21.06 11.86 4.14
N LEU A 17 21.24 10.66 3.61
CA LEU A 17 22.47 10.25 2.91
C LEU A 17 22.68 11.06 1.63
N PHE A 18 21.60 11.43 0.93
CA PHE A 18 21.66 12.31 -0.23
C PHE A 18 22.03 13.75 0.15
N MET A 19 21.47 14.26 1.26
CA MET A 19 21.83 15.57 1.81
C MET A 19 23.29 15.63 2.27
N GLN A 20 23.83 14.54 2.82
CA GLN A 20 25.23 14.46 3.26
C GLN A 20 26.23 14.50 2.11
N ARG A 21 25.88 13.98 0.92
CA ARG A 21 26.73 13.99 -0.27
C ARG A 21 26.72 15.31 -1.06
N GLY A 22 25.79 16.22 -0.79
CA GLY A 22 25.53 17.43 -1.59
C GLY A 22 25.78 18.75 -0.87
N ARG A 23 26.74 18.81 0.07
CA ARG A 23 26.96 19.95 0.99
C ARG A 23 27.17 21.32 0.34
N ASP A 24 27.46 21.40 -0.96
CA ASP A 24 27.74 22.66 -1.66
C ASP A 24 26.57 23.24 -2.48
N GLY A 25 25.35 22.67 -2.41
CA GLY A 25 24.26 23.05 -3.32
C GLY A 25 22.85 23.17 -2.73
N ILE A 26 22.68 23.08 -1.40
CA ILE A 26 21.36 23.17 -0.77
C ILE A 26 21.13 24.62 -0.32
N ASP A 27 20.25 25.31 -1.03
CA ASP A 27 19.76 26.63 -0.61
C ASP A 27 18.89 26.48 0.64
N LEU A 28 19.44 26.87 1.80
CA LEU A 28 18.74 26.91 3.08
C LEU A 28 17.85 28.15 3.24
N SER A 29 17.67 28.95 2.18
CA SER A 29 16.69 30.00 2.17
C SER A 29 15.28 29.45 2.44
N LEU A 30 14.39 30.32 2.91
CA LEU A 30 12.98 29.99 3.10
C LEU A 30 12.37 29.37 1.84
N GLY A 31 12.71 29.90 0.64
CA GLY A 31 12.23 29.38 -0.63
C GLY A 31 12.73 27.97 -0.95
N GLY A 32 14.01 27.67 -0.67
CA GLY A 32 14.56 26.33 -0.82
C GLY A 32 13.89 25.31 0.10
N LEU A 33 13.72 25.66 1.37
CA LEU A 33 13.04 24.82 2.37
C LEU A 33 11.56 24.56 2.00
N THR A 34 10.82 25.60 1.57
CA THR A 34 9.43 25.43 1.12
C THR A 34 9.35 24.48 -0.06
N ARG A 35 10.27 24.55 -1.03
CA ARG A 35 10.28 23.61 -2.17
C ARG A 35 10.51 22.17 -1.70
N VAL A 36 11.50 21.93 -0.83
CA VAL A 36 11.76 20.59 -0.27
C VAL A 36 10.51 20.04 0.41
N TYR A 37 9.87 20.85 1.27
CA TYR A 37 8.62 20.48 1.93
C TYR A 37 7.55 20.08 0.91
N LEU A 38 7.29 20.89 -0.12
CA LEU A 38 6.25 20.62 -1.10
C LEU A 38 6.51 19.33 -1.90
N TYR A 39 7.78 19.02 -2.19
CA TYR A 39 8.16 17.76 -2.84
C TYR A 39 7.92 16.54 -1.96
N LEU A 40 8.33 16.61 -0.69
CA LEU A 40 8.11 15.55 0.29
C LEU A 40 6.62 15.35 0.56
N ALA A 41 5.88 16.44 0.75
CA ALA A 41 4.44 16.40 0.97
C ALA A 41 3.69 15.82 -0.25
N SER A 42 4.08 16.20 -1.47
CA SER A 42 3.52 15.59 -2.66
C SER A 42 3.79 14.08 -2.74
N LEU A 43 5.02 13.65 -2.40
CA LEU A 43 5.34 12.22 -2.35
C LEU A 43 4.50 11.49 -1.30
N ALA A 44 4.36 12.07 -0.11
CA ALA A 44 3.50 11.53 0.95
C ALA A 44 2.04 11.41 0.49
N GLY A 45 1.52 12.42 -0.23
CA GLY A 45 0.19 12.38 -0.83
C GLY A 45 0.01 11.20 -1.80
N VAL A 46 0.99 10.95 -2.68
CA VAL A 46 0.96 9.78 -3.59
C VAL A 46 1.00 8.47 -2.81
N ILE A 47 1.80 8.38 -1.74
CA ILE A 47 1.84 7.18 -0.89
C ILE A 47 0.48 6.91 -0.25
N VAL A 48 -0.14 7.92 0.36
CA VAL A 48 -1.47 7.80 0.97
C VAL A 48 -2.52 7.43 -0.08
N PHE A 49 -2.47 8.08 -1.26
CA PHE A 49 -3.33 7.74 -2.39
C PHE A 49 -3.18 6.27 -2.80
N THR A 50 -1.95 5.75 -2.86
CA THR A 50 -1.66 4.35 -3.23
C THR A 50 -2.21 3.37 -2.20
N ILE A 51 -2.09 3.68 -0.91
CA ILE A 51 -2.67 2.87 0.18
C ILE A 51 -4.19 2.85 0.03
N GLY A 52 -4.80 3.99 -0.29
CA GLY A 52 -6.24 4.07 -0.57
C GLY A 52 -6.66 3.22 -1.77
N LEU A 53 -5.92 3.31 -2.86
CA LEU A 53 -6.13 2.52 -4.07
C LEU A 53 -6.04 1.02 -3.80
N ALA A 54 -5.08 0.58 -2.97
CA ALA A 54 -4.97 -0.81 -2.56
C ALA A 54 -6.23 -1.29 -1.82
N GLY A 55 -6.76 -0.50 -0.88
CA GLY A 55 -8.01 -0.85 -0.18
C GLY A 55 -9.21 -1.00 -1.11
N VAL A 56 -9.37 -0.07 -2.07
CA VAL A 56 -10.42 -0.17 -3.10
C VAL A 56 -10.21 -1.39 -3.99
N LEU A 57 -8.97 -1.69 -4.38
CA LEU A 57 -8.66 -2.89 -5.16
C LEU A 57 -8.96 -4.17 -4.37
N SER A 58 -8.65 -4.26 -3.08
CA SER A 58 -9.03 -5.40 -2.24
C SER A 58 -10.55 -5.62 -2.26
N TYR A 59 -11.34 -4.56 -2.10
CA TYR A 59 -12.79 -4.63 -2.18
C TYR A 59 -13.27 -5.17 -3.53
N VAL A 60 -12.77 -4.60 -4.64
CA VAL A 60 -13.16 -4.98 -6.01
C VAL A 60 -12.74 -6.42 -6.32
N LEU A 61 -11.53 -6.81 -5.95
CA LEU A 61 -11.04 -8.18 -6.12
C LEU A 61 -11.89 -9.17 -5.32
N ALA A 62 -12.28 -8.82 -4.09
CA ALA A 62 -13.11 -9.68 -3.25
C ALA A 62 -14.52 -9.83 -3.82
N ALA A 63 -15.08 -8.75 -4.38
CA ALA A 63 -16.37 -8.78 -5.06
C ALA A 63 -16.33 -9.62 -6.35
N ALA A 64 -15.21 -9.62 -7.08
CA ALA A 64 -15.06 -10.34 -8.35
C ALA A 64 -14.67 -11.81 -8.18
N PHE A 65 -13.77 -12.13 -7.24
CA PHE A 65 -13.16 -13.45 -7.09
C PHE A 65 -13.57 -14.18 -5.80
N GLY A 66 -14.33 -13.52 -4.92
CA GLY A 66 -14.80 -14.07 -3.65
C GLY A 66 -13.91 -13.72 -2.47
N LEU A 67 -14.51 -13.77 -1.28
CA LEU A 67 -13.85 -13.44 -0.01
C LEU A 67 -12.70 -14.40 0.31
N ASP A 68 -12.81 -15.68 -0.05
CA ASP A 68 -11.79 -16.68 0.23
C ASP A 68 -10.45 -16.38 -0.46
N VAL A 69 -10.51 -15.87 -1.69
CA VAL A 69 -9.32 -15.53 -2.49
C VAL A 69 -8.58 -14.34 -1.90
N VAL A 70 -9.33 -13.31 -1.49
CA VAL A 70 -8.77 -12.02 -1.05
C VAL A 70 -8.44 -12.03 0.44
N TYR A 71 -9.32 -12.56 1.28
CA TYR A 71 -9.19 -12.55 2.74
C TYR A 71 -8.75 -13.88 3.35
N GLY A 72 -8.61 -14.92 2.52
CA GLY A 72 -8.23 -16.25 2.95
C GLY A 72 -9.44 -17.07 3.39
N GLY A 73 -9.19 -18.34 3.72
CA GLY A 73 -10.26 -19.26 4.12
C GLY A 73 -10.97 -18.87 5.41
N PRO A 74 -12.08 -19.54 5.76
CA PRO A 74 -12.81 -19.31 7.00
C PRO A 74 -11.85 -19.39 8.20
N ARG A 75 -11.85 -18.34 9.03
CA ARG A 75 -11.03 -18.34 10.24
C ARG A 75 -11.62 -19.39 11.19
N PRO A 76 -10.80 -20.22 11.86
CA PRO A 76 -11.30 -21.16 12.85
C PRO A 76 -12.01 -20.37 13.95
N GLN A 77 -13.33 -20.42 13.94
CA GLN A 77 -14.14 -19.84 14.98
C GLN A 77 -14.04 -20.79 16.17
N ILE A 78 -13.46 -20.31 17.26
CA ILE A 78 -13.49 -21.03 18.54
C ILE A 78 -14.95 -21.06 18.95
N GLN A 79 -15.65 -22.14 18.61
CA GLN A 79 -16.97 -22.37 19.18
C GLN A 79 -16.78 -22.41 20.69
N PRO A 80 -17.54 -21.60 21.46
CA PRO A 80 -17.60 -21.79 22.89
C PRO A 80 -17.91 -23.26 23.14
N ALA A 81 -17.10 -23.92 23.97
CA ALA A 81 -17.37 -25.28 24.38
C ALA A 81 -18.84 -25.31 24.83
N GLN A 82 -19.67 -26.07 24.11
CA GLN A 82 -21.07 -26.17 24.46
C GLN A 82 -21.13 -26.60 25.93
N PRO A 83 -21.88 -25.90 26.80
CA PRO A 83 -22.00 -26.33 28.18
C PRO A 83 -22.77 -27.65 28.18
N PHE A 84 -22.04 -28.76 28.19
CA PHE A 84 -22.64 -30.07 28.42
C PHE A 84 -23.11 -30.09 29.87
N PRO A 85 -24.37 -30.47 30.14
CA PRO A 85 -24.85 -30.60 31.51
C PRO A 85 -24.02 -31.67 32.22
N VAL A 86 -23.20 -31.25 33.19
CA VAL A 86 -22.47 -32.16 34.07
C VAL A 86 -23.44 -32.59 35.17
N CYS A 87 -24.00 -33.79 35.04
CA CYS A 87 -24.95 -34.34 36.01
C CYS A 87 -24.20 -35.13 37.09
N ALA A 88 -24.76 -35.17 38.30
CA ALA A 88 -24.20 -35.96 39.39
C ALA A 88 -24.25 -37.47 39.07
N PRO A 89 -23.26 -38.28 39.50
CA PRO A 89 -23.28 -39.73 39.30
C PRO A 89 -24.59 -40.35 39.81
N GLY A 90 -25.25 -41.14 38.98
CA GLY A 90 -26.51 -41.81 39.33
C GLY A 90 -27.78 -40.97 39.17
N THR A 91 -27.69 -39.74 38.65
CA THR A 91 -28.88 -38.91 38.33
C THR A 91 -29.15 -38.87 36.82
N PRO A 92 -30.42 -39.04 36.37
CA PRO A 92 -30.76 -38.88 34.97
C PRO A 92 -30.63 -37.40 34.57
N CYS A 93 -29.86 -37.13 33.53
CA CYS A 93 -29.75 -35.78 32.97
C CYS A 93 -31.08 -35.36 32.31
N PRO A 94 -31.48 -34.08 32.43
CA PRO A 94 -32.58 -33.56 31.63
C PRO A 94 -32.22 -33.66 30.13
N PRO A 95 -33.22 -33.82 29.23
CA PRO A 95 -32.98 -33.86 27.81
C PRO A 95 -32.32 -32.56 27.34
N PHE A 96 -31.10 -32.67 26.82
CA PHE A 96 -30.38 -31.53 26.26
C PHE A 96 -30.94 -31.20 24.88
N THR A 97 -31.61 -30.06 24.78
CA THR A 97 -31.87 -29.41 23.49
C THR A 97 -30.72 -28.45 23.21
N PRO A 98 -29.82 -28.76 22.26
CA PRO A 98 -28.80 -27.80 21.87
C PRO A 98 -29.48 -26.48 21.47
N PRO A 99 -28.95 -25.33 21.91
CA PRO A 99 -29.44 -24.05 21.42
C PRO A 99 -29.34 -24.04 19.89
N PRO A 100 -30.26 -23.35 19.19
CA PRO A 100 -30.17 -23.22 17.73
C PRO A 100 -28.80 -22.65 17.38
N ILE A 101 -28.08 -23.32 16.48
CA ILE A 101 -26.80 -22.84 15.97
C ILE A 101 -27.09 -21.53 15.24
N GLN A 102 -26.78 -20.41 15.87
CA GLN A 102 -26.78 -19.11 15.23
C GLN A 102 -25.62 -19.13 14.21
N PRO A 103 -25.86 -18.85 12.91
CA PRO A 103 -24.77 -18.71 11.98
C PRO A 103 -23.89 -17.55 12.46
N PHE A 104 -22.64 -17.85 12.80
CA PHE A 104 -21.68 -16.83 13.18
C PHE A 104 -21.46 -15.90 11.98
N PRO A 105 -21.55 -14.57 12.16
CA PRO A 105 -21.24 -13.62 11.10
C PRO A 105 -19.83 -13.84 10.55
N ASP A 106 -19.68 -13.83 9.23
CA ASP A 106 -18.36 -13.90 8.59
C ASP A 106 -17.66 -12.54 8.70
N ASP A 107 -16.67 -12.43 9.60
CA ASP A 107 -15.90 -11.20 9.83
C ASP A 107 -15.23 -10.66 8.55
N ARG A 108 -15.02 -11.50 7.53
CA ARG A 108 -14.44 -11.08 6.24
C ARG A 108 -15.35 -10.14 5.47
N VAL A 109 -16.67 -10.28 5.61
CA VAL A 109 -17.65 -9.34 5.02
C VAL A 109 -17.48 -7.95 5.63
N ARG A 110 -17.29 -7.90 6.95
CA ARG A 110 -16.99 -6.64 7.64
C ARG A 110 -15.65 -6.06 7.20
N GLN A 111 -14.61 -6.90 7.15
CA GLN A 111 -13.29 -6.48 6.68
C GLN A 111 -13.33 -5.90 5.26
N GLN A 112 -14.11 -6.51 4.36
CA GLN A 112 -14.34 -5.99 3.02
C GLN A 112 -14.95 -4.58 3.02
N GLY A 113 -15.95 -4.34 3.87
CA GLY A 113 -16.55 -3.02 4.04
C GLY A 113 -15.54 -2.01 4.61
N ASP A 114 -14.77 -2.41 5.62
CA ASP A 114 -13.75 -1.55 6.24
C ASP A 114 -12.65 -1.16 5.25
N ASP A 115 -12.20 -2.09 4.39
CA ASP A 115 -11.21 -1.83 3.35
C ASP A 115 -11.72 -0.84 2.30
N LEU A 116 -12.98 -0.93 1.91
CA LEU A 116 -13.58 0.02 0.97
C LEU A 116 -13.65 1.42 1.58
N VAL A 117 -14.19 1.55 2.79
CA VAL A 117 -14.37 2.84 3.46
C VAL A 117 -13.01 3.51 3.72
N ARG A 118 -12.05 2.75 4.27
CA ARG A 118 -10.69 3.23 4.50
C ARG A 118 -9.98 3.54 3.19
N GLY A 119 -10.14 2.66 2.19
CA GLY A 119 -9.56 2.81 0.85
C GLY A 119 -10.01 4.10 0.18
N LEU A 120 -11.31 4.33 0.11
CA LEU A 120 -11.89 5.54 -0.47
C LEU A 120 -11.45 6.79 0.28
N THR A 121 -11.44 6.74 1.62
CA THR A 121 -10.98 7.86 2.45
C THR A 121 -9.54 8.24 2.09
N PHE A 122 -8.59 7.29 2.11
CA PHE A 122 -7.20 7.59 1.79
C PHE A 122 -6.97 7.92 0.32
N LEU A 123 -7.76 7.37 -0.60
CA LEU A 123 -7.68 7.70 -2.02
C LEU A 123 -8.07 9.17 -2.25
N VAL A 124 -9.20 9.61 -1.68
CA VAL A 124 -9.69 10.99 -1.81
C VAL A 124 -8.74 11.96 -1.11
N PHE A 125 -8.45 11.75 0.17
CA PHE A 125 -7.60 12.69 0.93
C PHE A 125 -6.15 12.67 0.43
N GLY A 126 -5.60 11.52 0.07
CA GLY A 126 -4.26 11.42 -0.53
C GLY A 126 -4.18 12.13 -1.89
N GLY A 127 -5.23 11.98 -2.72
CA GLY A 127 -5.35 12.65 -4.02
C GLY A 127 -5.45 14.17 -3.88
N LEU A 128 -6.31 14.65 -2.98
CA LEU A 128 -6.45 16.08 -2.69
C LEU A 128 -5.14 16.67 -2.12
N PHE A 129 -4.52 15.97 -1.18
CA PHE A 129 -3.25 16.40 -0.58
C PHE A 129 -2.14 16.47 -1.64
N PHE A 130 -1.99 15.44 -2.46
CA PHE A 130 -1.05 15.46 -3.60
C PHE A 130 -1.36 16.60 -4.56
N GLY A 131 -2.62 16.77 -4.96
CA GLY A 131 -3.06 17.78 -5.91
C GLY A 131 -2.76 19.21 -5.43
N ALA A 132 -3.07 19.50 -4.16
CA ALA A 132 -2.80 20.80 -3.55
C ALA A 132 -1.30 21.13 -3.53
N HIS A 133 -0.47 20.17 -3.09
CA HIS A 133 0.99 20.39 -3.02
C HIS A 133 1.63 20.43 -4.41
N TRP A 134 1.14 19.62 -5.35
CA TRP A 134 1.58 19.69 -6.74
C TRP A 134 1.23 21.03 -7.39
N TRP A 135 0.03 21.55 -7.14
CA TRP A 135 -0.37 22.87 -7.63
C TRP A 135 0.48 23.99 -7.02
N ALA A 136 0.74 23.94 -5.70
CA ALA A 136 1.61 24.89 -5.03
C ALA A 136 3.04 24.89 -5.59
N ARG A 137 3.61 23.71 -5.92
CA ARG A 137 4.93 23.62 -6.58
C ARG A 137 4.94 24.34 -7.92
N ARG A 138 3.90 24.09 -8.75
CA ARG A 138 3.77 24.74 -10.06
C ARG A 138 3.61 26.25 -9.94
N ALA A 139 2.83 26.73 -8.97
CA ALA A 139 2.61 28.16 -8.76
C ALA A 139 3.89 28.90 -8.32
N LEU A 140 4.80 28.23 -7.61
CA LEU A 140 6.05 28.80 -7.08
C LEU A 140 7.28 28.55 -7.99
N ALA A 141 7.10 27.93 -9.15
CA ALA A 141 8.18 27.63 -10.09
C ALA A 141 8.54 28.86 -10.93
N VAL A 142 9.65 29.53 -10.59
CA VAL A 142 10.13 30.76 -11.27
C VAL A 142 11.13 30.47 -12.41
N THR A 143 11.74 29.28 -12.45
CA THR A 143 12.68 28.81 -13.50
C THR A 143 12.46 27.33 -13.81
N SER A 144 13.21 26.74 -14.74
CA SER A 144 13.09 25.35 -15.22
C SER A 144 13.23 24.30 -14.08
N GLU A 145 12.15 24.10 -13.33
CA GLU A 145 12.05 23.20 -12.17
C GLU A 145 12.54 21.78 -12.48
N ARG A 146 12.33 21.33 -13.73
CA ARG A 146 12.76 20.03 -14.26
C ARG A 146 14.29 19.86 -14.34
N ALA A 147 15.06 20.94 -14.37
CA ALA A 147 16.53 20.90 -14.35
C ALA A 147 17.10 20.78 -12.93
N THR A 148 16.28 20.95 -11.90
CA THR A 148 16.76 20.99 -10.51
C THR A 148 17.13 19.60 -9.99
N PRO A 149 18.19 19.48 -9.15
CA PRO A 149 18.54 18.22 -8.51
C PRO A 149 17.44 17.72 -7.56
N LEU A 150 16.66 18.62 -6.96
CA LEU A 150 15.54 18.28 -6.08
C LEU A 150 14.42 17.53 -6.81
N TYR A 151 14.04 17.99 -8.00
CA TYR A 151 13.06 17.29 -8.85
C TYR A 151 13.55 15.88 -9.22
N ARG A 152 14.83 15.74 -9.59
CA ARG A 152 15.44 14.44 -9.91
C ARG A 152 15.43 13.51 -8.70
N ALA A 153 15.80 14.02 -7.52
CA ALA A 153 15.76 13.26 -6.28
C ALA A 153 14.34 12.78 -5.95
N TYR A 154 13.33 13.66 -6.09
CA TYR A 154 11.92 13.28 -5.92
C TYR A 154 11.49 12.14 -6.86
N LEU A 155 11.87 12.22 -8.15
CA LEU A 155 11.52 11.16 -9.10
C LEU A 155 12.22 9.84 -8.81
N ILE A 156 13.52 9.87 -8.50
CA ILE A 156 14.30 8.68 -8.17
C ILE A 156 13.74 8.04 -6.89
N LEU A 157 13.46 8.84 -5.86
CA LEU A 157 12.92 8.36 -4.60
C LEU A 157 11.54 7.69 -4.80
N GLY A 158 10.64 8.33 -5.55
CA GLY A 158 9.36 7.72 -5.92
C GLY A 158 9.54 6.40 -6.69
N THR A 159 10.46 6.38 -7.66
CA THR A 159 10.78 5.15 -8.43
C THR A 159 11.26 4.02 -7.51
N VAL A 160 12.14 4.31 -6.56
CA VAL A 160 12.67 3.32 -5.62
C VAL A 160 11.58 2.80 -4.69
N ILE A 161 10.81 3.69 -4.06
CA ILE A 161 9.76 3.30 -3.10
C ILE A 161 8.73 2.39 -3.78
N PHE A 162 8.14 2.85 -4.89
CA PHE A 162 7.10 2.08 -5.58
C PHE A 162 7.65 0.86 -6.31
N GLY A 163 8.91 0.90 -6.76
CA GLY A 163 9.60 -0.26 -7.34
C GLY A 163 9.80 -1.38 -6.33
N ILE A 164 10.32 -1.06 -5.13
CA ILE A 164 10.47 -2.02 -4.03
C ILE A 164 9.10 -2.59 -3.64
N ALA A 165 8.09 -1.73 -3.47
CA ALA A 165 6.74 -2.18 -3.16
C ALA A 165 6.19 -3.14 -4.22
N THR A 166 6.37 -2.83 -5.51
CA THR A 166 5.92 -3.68 -6.62
C THR A 166 6.64 -5.03 -6.61
N ILE A 167 7.97 -5.05 -6.48
CA ILE A 167 8.78 -6.29 -6.48
C ILE A 167 8.50 -7.17 -5.25
N ALA A 168 8.22 -6.56 -4.10
CA ALA A 168 7.91 -7.30 -2.88
C ALA A 168 6.47 -7.86 -2.88
N LEU A 169 5.49 -7.03 -3.28
CA LEU A 169 4.08 -7.35 -3.10
C LEU A 169 3.48 -8.09 -4.29
N LEU A 170 3.82 -7.70 -5.53
CA LEU A 170 3.15 -8.25 -6.70
C LEU A 170 3.47 -9.74 -6.93
N PRO A 171 4.74 -10.20 -6.92
CA PRO A 171 5.04 -11.62 -7.05
C PRO A 171 4.44 -12.44 -5.91
N MET A 172 4.46 -11.92 -4.68
CA MET A 172 3.87 -12.58 -3.51
C MET A 172 2.35 -12.72 -3.66
N GLY A 173 1.65 -11.66 -4.07
CA GLY A 173 0.20 -11.68 -4.29
C GLY A 173 -0.19 -12.62 -5.44
N ILE A 174 0.58 -12.63 -6.53
CA ILE A 174 0.38 -13.58 -7.64
C ILE A 174 0.56 -15.02 -7.14
N TYR A 175 1.62 -15.29 -6.39
CA TYR A 175 1.87 -16.61 -5.81
C TYR A 175 0.70 -17.05 -4.90
N GLN A 176 0.22 -16.17 -4.02
CA GLN A 176 -0.91 -16.48 -3.13
C GLN A 176 -2.19 -16.77 -3.92
N ALA A 177 -2.51 -15.95 -4.93
CA ALA A 177 -3.68 -16.15 -5.79
C ALA A 177 -3.60 -17.45 -6.58
N LEU A 178 -2.44 -17.77 -7.17
CA LEU A 178 -2.21 -19.02 -7.88
C LEU A 178 -2.25 -20.23 -6.95
N SER A 179 -1.67 -20.13 -5.74
CA SER A 179 -1.76 -21.20 -4.74
C SER A 179 -3.22 -21.45 -4.35
N PHE A 180 -4.04 -20.39 -4.32
CA PHE A 180 -5.45 -20.53 -4.05
C PHE A 180 -6.16 -21.34 -5.14
N ALA A 181 -5.88 -20.99 -6.40
CA ALA A 181 -6.53 -21.61 -7.56
C ALA A 181 -6.06 -23.05 -7.84
N ILE A 182 -4.78 -23.35 -7.61
CA ILE A 182 -4.13 -24.58 -8.08
C ILE A 182 -3.98 -25.61 -6.95
N VAL A 183 -3.61 -25.18 -5.74
CA VAL A 183 -3.33 -26.11 -4.64
C VAL A 183 -4.65 -26.49 -3.98
N PRO A 184 -4.98 -27.78 -3.82
CA PRO A 184 -6.18 -28.20 -3.11
C PRO A 184 -6.15 -27.78 -1.63
N ALA A 185 -7.30 -27.38 -1.09
CA ALA A 185 -7.41 -27.11 0.34
C ALA A 185 -7.55 -28.45 1.10
N THR A 186 -6.84 -28.59 2.22
CA THR A 186 -7.06 -29.68 3.17
C THR A 186 -7.75 -29.13 4.41
N GLN A 187 -8.60 -29.94 5.03
CA GLN A 187 -9.50 -29.63 6.15
C GLN A 187 -8.86 -28.94 7.38
N PHE A 188 -7.54 -28.91 7.51
CA PHE A 188 -6.82 -28.30 8.63
C PHE A 188 -5.75 -27.28 8.22
N THR A 189 -5.72 -26.84 6.96
CA THR A 189 -4.70 -25.90 6.48
C THR A 189 -5.27 -24.50 6.35
N PHE A 190 -4.75 -23.57 7.16
CA PHE A 190 -5.05 -22.15 7.00
C PHE A 190 -4.50 -21.64 5.67
N ARG A 191 -5.34 -20.95 4.90
CA ARG A 191 -4.96 -20.32 3.64
C ARG A 191 -5.01 -18.81 3.79
N SER A 192 -3.86 -18.16 3.67
CA SER A 192 -3.80 -16.70 3.64
C SER A 192 -4.45 -16.17 2.37
N GLY A 193 -5.17 -15.06 2.51
CA GLY A 193 -5.72 -14.34 1.37
C GLY A 193 -4.61 -13.64 0.57
N ALA A 194 -4.84 -13.50 -0.74
CA ALA A 194 -3.95 -12.76 -1.62
C ALA A 194 -4.16 -11.24 -1.56
N GLY A 195 -5.22 -10.77 -0.90
CA GLY A 195 -5.72 -9.41 -0.96
C GLY A 195 -4.67 -8.35 -0.64
N ASP A 196 -4.02 -8.44 0.52
CA ASP A 196 -3.07 -7.43 0.99
C ASP A 196 -1.88 -7.26 0.03
N ALA A 197 -1.28 -8.36 -0.43
CA ALA A 197 -0.12 -8.33 -1.30
C ALA A 197 -0.52 -8.01 -2.75
N LEU A 198 -1.57 -8.64 -3.27
CA LEU A 198 -1.99 -8.48 -4.66
C LEU A 198 -2.54 -7.07 -4.91
N SER A 199 -3.44 -6.57 -4.05
CA SER A 199 -3.98 -5.22 -4.19
C SER A 199 -2.91 -4.14 -4.06
N GLY A 200 -1.99 -4.30 -3.10
CA GLY A 200 -0.87 -3.39 -2.90
C GLY A 200 0.09 -3.38 -4.09
N GLY A 201 0.44 -4.56 -4.61
CA GLY A 201 1.27 -4.70 -5.80
C GLY A 201 0.63 -4.09 -7.05
N LEU A 202 -0.67 -4.35 -7.27
CA LEU A 202 -1.43 -3.78 -8.39
C LEU A 202 -1.61 -2.27 -8.28
N ALA A 203 -1.77 -1.73 -7.07
CA ALA A 203 -1.83 -0.28 -6.84
C ALA A 203 -0.47 0.40 -7.10
N ALA A 204 0.63 -0.23 -6.65
CA ALA A 204 1.98 0.34 -6.76
C ALA A 204 2.52 0.31 -8.19
N LEU A 205 2.23 -0.76 -8.96
CA LEU A 205 2.75 -0.97 -10.32
C LEU A 205 2.56 0.23 -11.27
N PRO A 206 1.33 0.75 -11.52
CA PRO A 206 1.15 1.85 -12.45
C PRO A 206 1.84 3.14 -12.00
N ILE A 207 1.95 3.35 -10.68
CA ILE A 207 2.61 4.52 -10.09
C ILE A 207 4.12 4.40 -10.27
N TRP A 208 4.69 3.23 -10.01
CA TRP A 208 6.11 2.95 -10.28
C TRP A 208 6.46 3.17 -11.75
N LEU A 209 5.67 2.63 -12.67
CA LEU A 209 5.88 2.81 -14.11
C LEU A 209 5.83 4.28 -14.52
N THR A 210 4.93 5.07 -13.91
CA THR A 210 4.85 6.51 -14.14
C THR A 210 6.12 7.23 -13.68
N PHE A 211 6.60 6.97 -12.46
CA PHE A 211 7.84 7.55 -11.96
C PHE A 211 9.07 7.14 -12.79
N LEU A 212 9.17 5.86 -13.15
CA LEU A 212 10.25 5.34 -13.98
C LEU A 212 10.27 6.01 -15.35
N TRP A 213 9.10 6.14 -15.98
CA TRP A 213 8.94 6.84 -17.26
C TRP A 213 9.37 8.31 -17.16
N LEU A 214 9.00 9.01 -16.08
CA LEU A 214 9.40 10.39 -15.84
C LEU A 214 10.92 10.53 -15.65
N VAL A 215 11.56 9.59 -14.94
CA VAL A 215 13.02 9.54 -14.80
C VAL A 215 13.68 9.37 -16.18
N GLN A 216 13.25 8.36 -16.95
CA GLN A 216 13.81 8.10 -18.29
C GLN A 216 13.65 9.31 -19.21
N ARG A 217 12.48 9.96 -19.20
CA ARG A 217 12.23 11.17 -19.98
C ARG A 217 13.20 12.30 -19.60
N THR A 218 13.47 12.48 -18.31
CA THR A 218 14.37 13.53 -17.80
C THR A 218 15.83 13.27 -18.18
N LEU A 219 16.27 12.01 -18.18
CA LEU A 219 17.61 11.62 -18.61
C LEU A 219 17.81 11.87 -20.11
N ARG A 220 16.84 11.44 -20.94
CA ARG A 220 16.90 11.63 -22.41
C ARG A 220 16.99 13.10 -22.81
N THR A 221 16.29 13.99 -22.12
CA THR A 221 16.34 15.44 -22.42
C THR A 221 17.66 16.11 -22.03
N THR A 222 18.46 15.51 -21.14
CA THR A 222 19.73 16.10 -20.70
C THR A 222 20.86 15.77 -21.68
N SER A 223 20.82 14.60 -22.34
CA SER A 223 21.84 14.16 -23.29
C SER A 223 21.89 14.96 -24.60
N THR A 224 20.80 15.65 -24.97
CA THR A 224 20.70 16.40 -26.24
C THR A 224 21.34 17.79 -26.17
N THR A 225 21.64 18.32 -24.98
CA THR A 225 22.12 19.70 -24.78
C THR A 225 23.62 19.78 -24.46
N GLN A 226 24.41 18.73 -24.70
CA GLN A 226 25.87 18.82 -24.61
C GLN A 226 26.41 19.38 -25.93
N PRO A 227 26.88 20.64 -26.01
CA PRO A 227 27.49 21.14 -27.23
C PRO A 227 28.74 20.31 -27.51
N ALA A 228 28.93 19.95 -28.79
CA ALA A 228 30.17 19.37 -29.27
C ALA A 228 31.30 20.34 -28.90
N VAL A 229 32.15 19.95 -27.95
CA VAL A 229 33.40 20.65 -27.68
C VAL A 229 34.28 20.35 -28.88
N ALA A 230 34.40 21.36 -29.76
CA ALA A 230 35.41 21.43 -30.80
C ALA A 230 36.65 22.16 -30.25
#